data_AF-A0A139A7T9-F1
#
_entry.id   AF-A0A139A7T9-F1
#
_cell.length_a   1.000
_cell.length_b   1.000
_cell.length_c   1.000
_cell.angle_alpha   90.00
_cell.angle_beta   90.00
_cell.angle_gamma   90.00
#
_symmetry.space_group_name_H-M   'P 1'
#
loop_
_entity.id
_entity.type
_entity.pdbx_description
1 polymer ?
#
loop_
_entity_poly.entity_id
_entity_poly.type
_entity_poly.pdbx_seq_one_letter_code
_entity_poly.pdbx_strand_id
1 'polypeptide(L)'
;MEKNLRFLQTVMTSHILLDNLARSLLKFLDWSRPDVTRRVLQGTVLCLVATLVGVYAVPGWVVRGVIALAIILAFTLTHPSGSLLLSRFLSLALHVRTRARNGVRSLVRRGSWAGSDGVRGEGQGQEQGQGKEANGEVGGNGNGRAERERRERVCIVENERWWPALGWLPTSPLNPFDPPAWSDPTFTLARAPKALHTAPEGGRWADAGWRVARGLDGQTRVRSACAGEVEAKERKETGEDDAYWTAADALGWVYCDRDWNRVDKEVGWWDRVTRRRGWVREVVWA
;
A
#
# COMPACT_ATOMS: atom_id res chain seq x y z
N MET A 1 -20.64 12.76 -14.95
CA MET A 1 -19.65 11.66 -15.06
C MET A 1 -18.63 11.70 -13.92
N GLU A 2 -18.04 12.86 -13.60
CA GLU A 2 -17.03 13.02 -12.54
C GLU A 2 -17.44 12.50 -11.15
N LYS A 3 -18.69 12.71 -10.73
CA LYS A 3 -19.20 12.22 -9.43
C LYS A 3 -19.19 10.68 -9.33
N ASN A 4 -19.46 9.98 -10.43
CA ASN A 4 -19.47 8.51 -10.45
C ASN A 4 -18.05 7.95 -10.36
N LEU A 5 -17.08 8.63 -10.98
CA LEU A 5 -15.66 8.28 -10.87
C LEU A 5 -15.15 8.45 -9.44
N ARG A 6 -15.48 9.57 -8.79
CA ARG A 6 -15.12 9.78 -7.37
C ARG A 6 -15.75 8.73 -6.45
N PHE A 7 -17.02 8.38 -6.67
CA PHE A 7 -17.68 7.32 -5.89
C PHE A 7 -16.98 5.97 -6.06
N LEU A 8 -16.71 5.56 -7.30
CA LEU A 8 -15.97 4.31 -7.57
C LEU A 8 -14.59 4.33 -6.94
N GLN A 9 -13.86 5.46 -7.03
CA GLN A 9 -12.56 5.63 -6.36
C GLN A 9 -12.66 5.46 -4.85
N THR A 10 -13.65 6.06 -4.20
CA THR A 10 -13.85 5.92 -2.74
C THR A 10 -14.15 4.48 -2.37
N VAL A 11 -15.10 3.83 -3.07
CA VAL A 11 -15.48 2.43 -2.79
C VAL A 11 -14.30 1.47 -3.00
N MET A 12 -13.51 1.70 -4.06
CA MET A 12 -12.31 0.91 -4.33
C MET A 12 -11.23 1.15 -3.28
N THR A 13 -11.00 2.40 -2.86
CA THR A 13 -10.05 2.74 -1.79
C THR A 13 -10.42 2.04 -0.49
N SER A 14 -11.70 2.03 -0.13
CA SER A 14 -12.19 1.30 1.04
C SER A 14 -12.00 -0.22 0.90
N HIS A 15 -12.24 -0.81 -0.28
CA HIS A 15 -12.01 -2.24 -0.50
C HIS A 15 -10.53 -2.61 -0.43
N ILE A 16 -9.63 -1.80 -0.97
CA ILE A 16 -8.17 -2.00 -0.84
C ILE A 16 -7.78 -1.96 0.62
N LEU A 17 -8.24 -0.95 1.37
CA LEU A 17 -7.93 -0.84 2.79
C LEU A 17 -8.45 -2.06 3.57
N LEU A 18 -9.65 -2.54 3.26
CA LEU A 18 -10.21 -3.73 3.88
C LEU A 18 -9.44 -5.00 3.52
N ASP A 19 -9.05 -5.17 2.26
CA ASP A 19 -8.21 -6.31 1.82
C ASP A 19 -6.81 -6.25 2.46
N ASN A 20 -6.21 -5.07 2.56
CA ASN A 20 -4.93 -4.87 3.23
C ASN A 20 -5.01 -5.22 4.70
N LEU A 21 -6.10 -4.82 5.36
CA LEU A 21 -6.37 -5.14 6.77
C LEU A 21 -6.61 -6.64 6.94
N ALA A 22 -7.44 -7.25 6.09
CA ALA A 22 -7.70 -8.69 6.13
C ALA A 22 -6.40 -9.48 5.91
N ARG A 23 -5.58 -9.08 4.95
CA ARG A 23 -4.29 -9.71 4.66
C ARG A 23 -3.25 -9.45 5.76
N SER A 24 -3.21 -8.26 6.36
CA SER A 24 -2.31 -8.01 7.49
C SER A 24 -2.70 -8.86 8.69
N LEU A 25 -4.00 -9.01 8.96
CA LEU A 25 -4.54 -9.94 9.95
C LEU A 25 -4.21 -11.40 9.59
N LEU A 26 -4.28 -11.77 8.31
CA LEU A 26 -3.89 -13.11 7.84
C LEU A 26 -2.38 -13.35 7.93
N LYS A 27 -1.52 -12.33 7.78
CA LYS A 27 -0.07 -12.46 8.03
C LYS A 27 0.23 -12.82 9.49
N PHE A 28 -0.63 -12.40 10.43
CA PHE A 28 -0.53 -12.84 11.83
C PHE A 28 -1.08 -14.26 12.04
N LEU A 29 -1.90 -14.78 11.12
CA LEU A 29 -2.27 -16.19 11.02
C LEU A 29 -1.19 -16.96 10.24
N ASP A 30 0.03 -16.92 10.74
CA ASP A 30 1.10 -17.77 10.22
C ASP A 30 0.85 -19.22 10.68
N TRP A 31 0.54 -20.10 9.74
CA TRP A 31 0.33 -21.53 9.98
C TRP A 31 1.64 -22.27 10.31
N SER A 32 2.80 -21.61 10.18
CA SER A 32 4.10 -22.16 10.58
C SER A 32 4.22 -22.34 12.11
N ARG A 33 3.37 -21.66 12.90
CA ARG A 33 3.36 -21.73 14.36
C ARG A 33 2.01 -22.25 14.88
N PRO A 34 1.75 -23.56 14.79
CA PRO A 34 0.43 -24.15 15.03
C PRO A 34 -0.13 -23.84 16.42
N ASP A 35 0.71 -23.65 17.43
CA ASP A 35 0.28 -23.30 18.79
C ASP A 35 -0.32 -21.90 18.90
N VAL A 36 0.29 -20.93 18.21
CA VAL A 36 -0.21 -19.54 18.20
C VAL A 36 -1.49 -19.47 17.37
N THR A 37 -1.49 -20.08 16.18
CA THR A 37 -2.66 -20.16 15.30
C THR A 37 -3.84 -20.81 16.02
N ARG A 38 -3.60 -21.91 16.75
CA ARG A 38 -4.64 -22.61 17.53
C ARG A 38 -5.22 -21.74 18.64
N ARG A 39 -4.39 -20.99 19.37
CA ARG A 39 -4.88 -20.06 20.42
C ARG A 39 -5.69 -18.91 19.83
N VAL A 40 -5.23 -18.33 18.71
CA VAL A 40 -5.98 -17.29 17.99
C VAL A 40 -7.32 -17.82 17.50
N LEU A 41 -7.33 -18.99 16.86
CA LEU A 41 -8.55 -19.64 16.37
C LEU A 41 -9.53 -19.95 17.50
N GLN A 42 -9.05 -20.51 18.63
CA GLN A 42 -9.87 -20.76 19.81
C GLN A 42 -10.48 -19.47 20.35
N GLY A 43 -9.70 -18.38 20.42
CA GLY A 43 -10.18 -17.06 20.81
C GLY A 43 -11.27 -16.52 19.87
N THR A 44 -11.06 -16.64 18.56
CA THR A 44 -12.05 -16.20 17.56
C THR A 44 -13.35 -17.01 17.64
N VAL A 45 -13.26 -18.33 17.77
CA VAL A 45 -14.44 -19.20 17.95
C VAL A 45 -15.17 -18.86 19.25
N LEU A 46 -14.45 -18.64 20.35
CA LEU A 46 -15.05 -18.24 21.62
C LEU A 46 -15.78 -16.90 21.49
N CYS A 47 -15.18 -15.91 20.83
CA CYS A 47 -15.82 -14.62 20.56
C CYS A 47 -17.06 -14.75 19.67
N LEU A 48 -17.02 -15.60 18.63
CA LEU A 48 -18.18 -15.84 17.78
C LEU A 48 -19.32 -16.51 18.56
N VAL A 49 -19.02 -17.52 19.37
CA VAL A 49 -20.00 -18.18 20.23
C VAL A 49 -20.56 -17.20 21.26
N ALA A 50 -19.72 -16.41 21.93
CA ALA A 50 -20.17 -15.38 22.87
C ALA A 50 -21.05 -14.33 22.18
N THR A 51 -20.73 -13.95 20.94
CA THR A 51 -21.55 -13.03 20.14
C THR A 51 -22.89 -13.67 19.78
N LEU A 52 -22.91 -14.93 19.33
CA LEU A 52 -24.13 -15.66 19.00
C LEU A 52 -25.02 -15.87 20.22
N VAL A 53 -24.44 -16.28 21.36
CA VAL A 53 -25.13 -16.40 22.64
C VAL A 53 -25.64 -15.05 23.09
N GLY A 54 -24.85 -13.98 22.95
CA GLY A 54 -25.31 -12.61 23.18
C GLY A 54 -26.53 -12.28 22.32
N VAL A 55 -26.49 -12.52 21.02
CA VAL A 55 -27.61 -12.25 20.10
C VAL A 55 -28.85 -13.08 20.43
N TYR A 56 -28.71 -14.34 20.85
CA TYR A 56 -29.82 -15.24 21.16
C TYR A 56 -30.38 -15.10 22.58
N ALA A 57 -29.52 -14.86 23.57
CA ALA A 57 -29.90 -14.72 24.98
C ALA A 57 -30.40 -13.30 25.28
N VAL A 58 -29.98 -12.32 24.49
CA VAL A 58 -30.51 -10.97 24.56
C VAL A 58 -31.91 -10.98 23.93
N PRO A 59 -32.96 -10.68 24.71
CA PRO A 59 -34.32 -10.62 24.18
C PRO A 59 -34.35 -9.72 22.94
N GLY A 60 -35.08 -10.13 21.89
CA GLY A 60 -35.07 -9.41 20.61
C GLY A 60 -35.40 -7.92 20.70
N TRP A 61 -36.05 -7.46 21.78
CA TRP A 61 -36.29 -6.03 22.03
C TRP A 61 -35.02 -5.23 22.36
N VAL A 62 -34.02 -5.82 23.01
CA VAL A 62 -32.72 -5.17 23.29
C VAL A 62 -31.89 -5.10 22.02
N VAL A 63 -31.85 -6.17 21.20
CA VAL A 63 -31.15 -6.15 19.89
C VAL A 63 -31.75 -5.09 18.97
N ARG A 64 -33.10 -5.04 18.87
CA ARG A 64 -33.81 -3.98 18.13
C ARG A 64 -33.53 -2.59 18.71
N GLY A 65 -33.41 -2.47 20.03
CA GLY A 65 -33.05 -1.22 20.70
C GLY A 65 -31.65 -0.73 20.36
N VAL A 66 -30.65 -1.62 20.34
CA VAL A 66 -29.27 -1.29 19.96
C VAL A 66 -29.17 -0.92 18.48
N ILE A 67 -29.85 -1.65 17.59
CA ILE A 67 -29.91 -1.33 16.16
C ILE A 67 -30.58 0.04 15.93
N ALA A 68 -31.72 0.30 16.59
CA ALA A 68 -32.40 1.59 16.50
C ALA A 68 -31.50 2.72 17.02
N LEU A 69 -30.78 2.51 18.13
CA LEU A 69 -29.84 3.49 18.67
C LEU A 69 -28.69 3.76 17.68
N ALA A 70 -28.11 2.72 17.06
CA ALA A 70 -27.05 2.87 16.08
C ALA A 70 -27.52 3.62 14.82
N ILE A 71 -28.74 3.36 14.35
CA ILE A 71 -29.36 4.08 13.23
C ILE A 71 -29.58 5.56 13.59
N ILE A 72 -30.10 5.86 14.78
CA ILE A 72 -30.27 7.23 15.26
C ILE A 72 -28.92 7.94 15.34
N LEU A 73 -27.88 7.28 15.88
CA LEU A 73 -26.54 7.84 15.99
C LEU A 73 -25.95 8.14 14.61
N ALA A 74 -26.01 7.19 13.67
CA ALA A 74 -25.54 7.36 12.30
C ALA A 74 -26.28 8.49 11.57
N PHE A 75 -27.60 8.59 11.74
CA PHE A 75 -28.42 9.68 11.19
C PHE A 75 -28.03 11.04 11.78
N THR A 76 -27.77 11.11 13.08
CA THR A 76 -27.35 12.36 13.73
C THR A 76 -25.96 12.82 13.31
N LEU A 77 -25.06 11.89 12.98
CA LEU A 77 -23.69 12.19 12.54
C LEU A 77 -23.61 12.60 11.06
N THR A 78 -24.54 12.12 10.23
CA THR A 78 -24.51 12.36 8.77
C THR A 78 -25.38 13.54 8.34
N HIS A 79 -26.42 13.90 9.09
CA HIS A 79 -27.34 14.97 8.72
C HIS A 79 -27.13 16.23 9.56
N PRO A 80 -26.99 17.44 8.97
CA PRO A 80 -26.73 18.69 9.69
C PRO A 80 -27.87 19.08 10.66
N SER A 81 -29.11 18.67 10.37
CA SER A 81 -30.28 18.80 11.25
C SER A 81 -30.28 17.82 12.43
N GLY A 82 -29.41 16.80 12.43
CA GLY A 82 -29.28 15.80 13.48
C GLY A 82 -28.79 16.37 14.82
N SER A 83 -28.04 17.45 14.80
CA SER A 83 -27.56 18.17 16.00
C SER A 83 -28.71 18.70 16.87
N LEU A 84 -29.82 19.13 16.26
CA LEU A 84 -31.01 19.61 16.96
C LEU A 84 -31.80 18.47 17.63
N LEU A 85 -31.83 17.29 17.01
CA LEU A 85 -32.47 16.11 17.59
C LEU A 85 -31.63 15.52 18.71
N LEU A 86 -30.30 15.51 18.56
CA LEU A 86 -29.38 15.02 19.57
C LEU A 86 -29.46 15.85 20.87
N SER A 87 -29.57 17.18 20.77
CA SER A 87 -29.70 18.05 21.96
C SER A 87 -31.00 17.80 22.72
N ARG A 88 -32.12 17.58 22.01
CA ARG A 88 -33.40 17.22 22.64
C ARG A 88 -33.37 15.82 23.27
N PHE A 89 -32.74 14.86 22.61
CA PHE A 89 -32.56 13.50 23.16
C PHE A 89 -31.65 13.49 24.38
N LEU A 90 -30.54 14.23 24.36
CA LEU A 90 -29.65 14.36 25.52
C LEU A 90 -30.35 15.05 26.69
N SER A 91 -31.16 16.07 26.44
CA SER A 91 -31.97 16.73 27.47
C SER A 91 -32.96 15.76 28.13
N LEU A 92 -33.63 14.92 27.33
CA LEU A 92 -34.55 13.88 27.81
C LEU A 92 -33.80 12.79 28.59
N ALA A 93 -32.67 12.30 28.06
CA ALA A 93 -31.85 11.28 28.69
C ALA A 93 -31.25 11.77 30.01
N LEU A 94 -30.84 13.05 30.09
CA LEU A 94 -30.39 13.68 31.31
C LEU A 94 -31.54 13.82 32.33
N HIS A 95 -32.76 14.14 31.90
CA HIS A 95 -33.95 14.16 32.77
C HIS A 95 -34.29 12.77 33.33
N VAL A 96 -34.22 11.72 32.51
CA VAL A 96 -34.42 10.33 32.96
C VAL A 96 -33.31 9.92 33.92
N ARG A 97 -32.06 10.26 33.60
CA ARG A 97 -30.89 9.98 34.44
C ARG A 97 -30.93 10.72 35.77
N THR A 98 -31.36 11.99 35.83
CA THR A 98 -31.49 12.72 37.10
C THR A 98 -32.60 12.13 37.96
N ARG A 99 -33.71 11.68 37.37
CA ARG A 99 -34.76 10.95 38.09
C ARG A 99 -34.26 9.61 38.65
N ALA A 100 -33.57 8.81 37.84
CA ALA A 100 -33.01 7.53 38.27
C ALA A 100 -31.90 7.71 39.33
N ARG A 101 -31.02 8.71 39.16
CA ARG A 101 -29.93 9.01 40.09
C ARG A 101 -30.44 9.57 41.43
N ASN A 102 -31.56 10.30 41.44
CA ASN A 102 -32.21 10.71 42.67
C ASN A 102 -32.87 9.53 43.40
N GLY A 103 -33.38 8.53 42.67
CA GLY A 103 -33.81 7.25 43.26
C GLY A 103 -32.65 6.46 43.87
N VAL A 104 -31.50 6.38 43.18
CA VAL A 104 -30.33 5.61 43.62
C VAL A 104 -29.53 6.31 44.75
N ARG A 105 -29.54 7.65 44.82
CA ARG A 105 -28.91 8.39 45.94
C ARG A 105 -29.56 8.11 47.30
N SER A 106 -30.80 7.63 47.35
CA SER A 106 -31.43 7.15 48.60
C SER A 106 -30.80 5.86 49.13
N LEU A 107 -30.21 5.03 48.25
CA LEU A 107 -29.59 3.75 48.59
C LEU A 107 -28.09 3.84 48.87
N VAL A 108 -27.40 4.84 48.30
CA VAL A 108 -25.92 4.95 48.38
C VAL A 108 -25.44 5.76 49.60
N ARG A 109 -26.32 6.31 50.45
CA ARG A 109 -25.92 6.99 51.69
C ARG A 109 -25.47 6.04 52.82
N ARG A 110 -25.35 4.73 52.55
CA ARG A 110 -25.02 3.70 53.56
C ARG A 110 -23.67 2.99 53.39
N GLY A 111 -22.82 3.37 52.44
CA GLY A 111 -21.53 2.69 52.31
C GLY A 111 -20.55 3.36 51.38
N SER A 112 -19.70 4.22 51.93
CA SER A 112 -18.39 4.60 51.40
C SER A 112 -17.72 5.36 52.56
N TRP A 113 -16.55 4.99 53.07
CA TRP A 113 -15.25 5.27 52.46
C TRP A 113 -14.15 4.52 53.23
N ALA A 114 -13.25 3.83 52.52
CA ALA A 114 -11.86 3.59 52.93
C ALA A 114 -11.03 3.35 51.66
N GLY A 115 -9.90 4.05 51.57
CA GLY A 115 -9.15 4.32 50.34
C GLY A 115 -8.17 3.23 49.91
N SER A 116 -7.31 3.62 48.95
CA SER A 116 -5.89 3.24 48.91
C SER A 116 -5.24 3.95 47.73
N ASP A 117 -4.14 4.63 48.04
CA ASP A 117 -3.20 5.29 47.14
C ASP A 117 -2.34 4.32 46.33
N GLY A 118 -1.74 4.84 45.25
CA GLY A 118 -0.28 4.75 45.11
C GLY A 118 0.32 4.10 43.86
N VAL A 119 1.45 4.70 43.43
CA VAL A 119 2.62 4.13 42.72
C VAL A 119 2.83 4.52 41.22
N ARG A 120 3.44 5.70 41.03
CA ARG A 120 4.81 6.02 40.53
C ARG A 120 5.56 5.04 39.58
N GLY A 121 6.25 5.58 38.55
CA GLY A 121 7.48 4.98 37.99
C GLY A 121 7.96 5.48 36.62
N GLU A 122 9.18 6.04 36.58
CA GLU A 122 9.96 6.64 35.49
C GLU A 122 10.50 5.70 34.39
N GLY A 123 11.06 6.27 33.30
CA GLY A 123 12.12 5.61 32.51
C GLY A 123 12.46 6.27 31.16
N GLN A 124 13.58 7.00 31.10
CA GLN A 124 14.24 7.57 29.92
C GLN A 124 14.99 6.51 29.08
N GLY A 125 15.30 6.82 27.81
CA GLY A 125 16.29 6.09 27.01
C GLY A 125 16.55 6.72 25.64
N GLN A 126 17.78 7.19 25.44
CA GLN A 126 18.35 7.93 24.32
C GLN A 126 19.43 7.04 23.66
N GLU A 127 19.57 6.99 22.34
CA GLU A 127 20.87 6.68 21.71
C GLU A 127 20.99 7.10 20.24
N GLN A 128 22.14 7.69 19.93
CA GLN A 128 22.63 8.20 18.64
C GLN A 128 23.39 7.11 17.87
N GLY A 129 23.48 7.24 16.54
CA GLY A 129 24.45 6.49 15.73
C GLY A 129 24.74 7.17 14.40
N GLN A 130 25.92 7.78 14.29
CA GLN A 130 26.54 8.38 13.09
C GLN A 130 27.53 7.41 12.43
N GLY A 131 27.74 7.56 11.12
CA GLY A 131 28.89 7.06 10.34
C GLY A 131 28.46 6.53 8.96
N LYS A 132 29.20 6.68 7.86
CA LYS A 132 30.54 7.22 7.60
C LYS A 132 30.68 7.35 6.06
N GLU A 133 31.24 8.46 5.59
CA GLU A 133 31.55 8.72 4.18
C GLU A 133 32.71 7.83 3.67
N ALA A 134 32.68 7.46 2.39
CA ALA A 134 33.84 6.99 1.66
C ALA A 134 33.85 7.61 0.25
N ASN A 135 34.80 8.53 0.07
CA ASN A 135 35.10 9.23 -1.16
C ASN A 135 36.06 8.35 -2.00
N GLY A 136 35.74 8.11 -3.27
CA GLY A 136 36.55 7.31 -4.18
C GLY A 136 36.73 8.03 -5.50
N GLU A 137 37.86 8.72 -5.65
CA GLU A 137 38.31 9.28 -6.93
C GLU A 137 38.70 8.17 -7.90
N VAL A 138 38.13 8.20 -9.11
CA VAL A 138 38.54 7.35 -10.23
C VAL A 138 39.08 8.27 -11.33
N GLY A 139 40.41 8.30 -11.43
CA GLY A 139 41.14 8.88 -12.55
C GLY A 139 41.03 7.98 -13.79
N GLY A 140 40.61 8.57 -14.90
CA GLY A 140 40.41 7.88 -16.17
C GLY A 140 41.12 8.59 -17.33
N ASN A 141 42.30 8.07 -17.63
CA ASN A 141 43.27 8.44 -18.67
C ASN A 141 42.64 8.71 -20.06
N GLY A 142 42.82 9.92 -20.58
CA GLY A 142 42.34 10.36 -21.88
C GLY A 142 43.27 9.92 -23.02
N ASN A 143 42.86 8.92 -23.79
CA ASN A 143 43.45 8.61 -25.09
C ASN A 143 42.53 9.14 -26.19
N GLY A 144 43.09 10.02 -27.03
CA GLY A 144 42.42 10.64 -28.18
C GLY A 144 41.78 9.61 -29.08
N ARG A 145 40.44 9.55 -29.01
CA ARG A 145 39.60 8.65 -29.79
C ARG A 145 38.82 9.53 -30.75
N ALA A 146 38.97 9.28 -32.04
CA ALA A 146 38.13 9.86 -33.08
C ALA A 146 36.68 9.91 -32.60
N GLU A 147 36.06 11.07 -32.76
CA GLU A 147 34.71 11.47 -32.33
C GLU A 147 33.67 10.47 -32.89
N ARG A 148 33.56 9.31 -32.23
CA ARG A 148 32.55 8.31 -32.57
C ARG A 148 31.28 8.78 -31.91
N GLU A 149 30.28 9.07 -32.75
CA GLU A 149 28.90 9.33 -32.32
C GLU A 149 28.55 8.41 -31.12
N ARG A 150 28.37 9.02 -29.95
CA ARG A 150 28.04 8.28 -28.73
C ARG A 150 26.58 7.87 -28.85
N ARG A 151 26.32 6.56 -28.81
CA ARG A 151 24.96 6.00 -28.79
C ARG A 151 24.63 5.57 -27.37
N GLU A 152 23.48 6.00 -26.89
CA GLU A 152 22.98 5.67 -25.56
C GLU A 152 21.55 5.15 -25.66
N ARG A 153 21.18 4.19 -24.81
CA ARG A 153 19.82 3.65 -24.76
C ARG A 153 19.05 4.31 -23.63
N VAL A 154 17.95 4.96 -23.97
CA VAL A 154 16.98 5.45 -23.00
C VAL A 154 15.96 4.34 -22.74
N CYS A 155 15.72 4.03 -21.48
CA CYS A 155 14.72 3.06 -21.05
C CYS A 155 13.68 3.73 -20.15
N ILE A 156 12.40 3.47 -20.42
CA ILE A 156 11.28 3.84 -19.55
C ILE A 156 10.41 2.62 -19.31
N VAL A 157 9.73 2.58 -18.19
CA VAL A 157 8.89 1.45 -17.79
C VAL A 157 7.44 1.91 -17.67
N GLU A 158 6.55 1.15 -18.29
CA GLU A 158 5.10 1.29 -18.18
C GLU A 158 4.60 0.34 -17.08
N ASN A 159 3.90 0.88 -16.07
CA ASN A 159 3.45 0.16 -14.88
C ASN A 159 1.92 0.10 -14.83
N GLU A 160 1.37 -1.10 -14.64
CA GLU A 160 -0.06 -1.32 -14.52
C GLU A 160 -0.41 -2.19 -13.31
N ARG A 161 -1.58 -1.92 -12.72
CA ARG A 161 -2.17 -2.71 -11.65
C ARG A 161 -3.52 -3.27 -12.09
N TRP A 162 -3.73 -4.55 -11.81
CA TRP A 162 -5.00 -5.21 -12.02
C TRP A 162 -5.97 -4.83 -10.92
N TRP A 163 -7.17 -4.48 -11.34
CA TRP A 163 -8.30 -4.15 -10.49
C TRP A 163 -9.45 -5.09 -10.78
N PRO A 164 -10.04 -5.72 -9.75
CA PRO A 164 -11.28 -6.47 -9.94
C PRO A 164 -12.32 -5.61 -10.67
N ALA A 165 -12.94 -6.19 -11.69
CA ALA A 165 -13.93 -5.56 -12.59
C ALA A 165 -13.44 -4.47 -13.55
N LEU A 166 -12.27 -3.83 -13.34
CA LEU A 166 -11.74 -2.82 -14.26
C LEU A 166 -10.59 -3.32 -15.14
N GLY A 167 -10.00 -4.47 -14.80
CA GLY A 167 -8.87 -5.02 -15.52
C GLY A 167 -7.57 -4.30 -15.20
N TRP A 168 -6.64 -4.25 -16.16
CA TRP A 168 -5.36 -3.59 -15.99
C TRP A 168 -5.51 -2.09 -16.22
N LEU A 169 -5.16 -1.30 -15.20
CA LEU A 169 -5.13 0.15 -15.27
C LEU A 169 -3.71 0.64 -15.02
N PRO A 170 -3.30 1.77 -15.63
CA PRO A 170 -2.08 2.47 -15.23
C PRO A 170 -2.07 2.68 -13.71
N THR A 171 -0.90 2.52 -13.08
CA THR A 171 -0.82 2.71 -11.63
C THR A 171 -1.32 4.10 -11.25
N SER A 172 -2.23 4.12 -10.29
CA SER A 172 -2.94 5.33 -9.91
C SER A 172 -2.03 6.18 -9.02
N PRO A 173 -1.97 7.51 -9.22
CA PRO A 173 -1.29 8.39 -8.28
C PRO A 173 -1.94 8.41 -6.88
N LEU A 174 -3.11 7.76 -6.71
CA LEU A 174 -3.82 7.69 -5.44
C LEU A 174 -3.17 6.74 -4.43
N ASN A 175 -2.34 5.80 -4.87
CA ASN A 175 -1.59 4.95 -3.95
C ASN A 175 -0.12 5.41 -3.92
N PRO A 176 0.34 6.07 -2.83
CA PRO A 176 1.70 6.59 -2.75
C PRO A 176 2.77 5.48 -2.70
N PHE A 177 2.36 4.24 -2.45
CA PHE A 177 3.27 3.09 -2.44
C PHE A 177 3.42 2.43 -3.82
N ASP A 178 2.58 2.78 -4.79
CA ASP A 178 2.73 2.26 -6.14
C ASP A 178 3.72 3.13 -6.94
N PRO A 179 4.54 2.51 -7.80
CA PRO A 179 5.36 3.26 -8.73
C PRO A 179 4.46 4.06 -9.68
N PRO A 180 4.94 5.20 -10.21
CA PRO A 180 4.17 5.99 -11.16
C PRO A 180 3.88 5.18 -12.43
N ALA A 181 2.78 5.52 -13.14
CA ALA A 181 2.35 4.82 -14.35
C ALA A 181 3.44 4.69 -15.42
N TRP A 182 4.32 5.69 -15.46
CA TRP A 182 5.55 5.68 -16.23
C TRP A 182 6.70 6.01 -15.30
N SER A 183 7.68 5.12 -15.21
CA SER A 183 8.83 5.28 -14.35
C SER A 183 10.13 5.09 -15.13
N ASP A 184 11.23 5.44 -14.49
CA ASP A 184 12.53 4.93 -14.87
C ASP A 184 12.65 3.43 -14.50
N PRO A 185 13.76 2.76 -14.90
CA PRO A 185 13.98 1.36 -14.58
C PRO A 185 14.21 1.06 -13.09
N THR A 186 14.51 2.07 -12.27
CA THR A 186 14.58 1.90 -10.80
C THR A 186 13.20 1.99 -10.14
N PHE A 187 12.16 2.33 -10.91
CA PHE A 187 10.78 2.49 -10.43
C PHE A 187 10.57 3.64 -9.43
N THR A 188 11.59 4.48 -9.22
CA THR A 188 11.53 5.56 -8.22
C THR A 188 11.14 6.89 -8.86
N LEU A 189 11.60 7.15 -10.07
CA LEU A 189 11.45 8.44 -10.71
C LEU A 189 10.32 8.41 -11.74
N ALA A 190 9.31 9.25 -11.55
CA ALA A 190 8.25 9.45 -12.53
C ALA A 190 8.81 9.96 -13.87
N ARG A 191 8.35 9.37 -14.96
CA ARG A 191 8.70 9.76 -16.34
C ARG A 191 7.45 10.16 -17.12
N ALA A 192 7.66 10.92 -18.18
CA ALA A 192 6.59 11.21 -19.12
C ALA A 192 6.20 9.93 -19.89
N PRO A 193 4.93 9.78 -20.31
CA PRO A 193 4.53 8.72 -21.23
C PRO A 193 5.38 8.69 -22.49
N LYS A 194 5.61 7.50 -23.06
CA LYS A 194 6.48 7.33 -24.25
C LYS A 194 6.12 8.23 -25.43
N ALA A 195 4.84 8.60 -25.59
CA ALA A 195 4.36 9.49 -26.64
C ALA A 195 4.76 10.96 -26.44
N LEU A 196 5.02 11.37 -25.20
CA LEU A 196 5.42 12.72 -24.80
C LEU A 196 6.92 12.82 -24.50
N HIS A 197 7.65 11.72 -24.55
CA HIS A 197 9.06 11.69 -24.21
C HIS A 197 9.91 12.28 -25.33
N THR A 198 10.55 13.42 -25.06
CA THR A 198 11.50 14.07 -25.97
C THR A 198 12.91 13.47 -25.83
N ALA A 199 13.76 13.69 -26.84
CA ALA A 199 15.17 13.33 -26.72
C ALA A 199 15.81 14.20 -25.61
N PRO A 200 16.79 13.67 -24.87
CA PRO A 200 17.61 14.46 -23.97
C PRO A 200 18.22 15.68 -24.69
N GLU A 201 18.45 16.76 -23.95
CA GLU A 201 19.03 18.00 -24.49
C GLU A 201 20.39 17.74 -25.15
N GLY A 202 20.55 18.12 -26.42
CA GLY A 202 21.76 17.85 -27.22
C GLY A 202 21.79 16.49 -27.94
N GLY A 203 20.85 15.59 -27.62
CA GLY A 203 20.69 14.31 -28.30
C GLY A 203 19.60 14.34 -29.38
N ARG A 204 19.71 13.43 -30.35
CA ARG A 204 18.63 13.11 -31.30
C ARG A 204 18.29 11.63 -31.25
N TRP A 205 17.02 11.28 -31.45
CA TRP A 205 16.63 9.88 -31.52
C TRP A 205 17.26 9.19 -32.73
N ALA A 206 17.93 8.07 -32.50
CA ALA A 206 18.49 7.21 -33.54
C ALA A 206 17.38 6.36 -34.20
N ASP A 207 16.45 5.88 -33.37
CA ASP A 207 15.38 4.98 -33.77
C ASP A 207 14.10 5.75 -34.16
N ALA A 208 13.34 5.22 -35.14
CA ALA A 208 12.06 5.78 -35.57
C ALA A 208 10.99 5.78 -34.45
N GLY A 209 11.08 4.86 -33.49
CA GLY A 209 10.10 4.76 -32.40
C GLY A 209 10.60 3.90 -31.25
N TRP A 210 9.80 3.83 -30.20
CA TRP A 210 10.05 3.00 -29.03
C TRP A 210 9.89 1.52 -29.35
N ARG A 211 10.79 0.69 -28.85
CA ARG A 211 10.72 -0.77 -28.94
C ARG A 211 10.46 -1.36 -27.57
N VAL A 212 9.73 -2.47 -27.51
CA VAL A 212 9.56 -3.22 -26.25
C VAL A 212 10.88 -3.87 -25.90
N ALA A 213 11.33 -3.70 -24.65
CA ALA A 213 12.49 -4.39 -24.12
C ALA A 213 12.15 -5.87 -23.91
N ARG A 214 12.31 -6.68 -24.95
CA ARG A 214 12.27 -8.13 -24.82
C ARG A 214 13.62 -8.61 -24.31
N GLY A 215 13.58 -9.62 -23.43
CA GLY A 215 14.71 -10.18 -22.70
C GLY A 215 16.02 -9.96 -23.41
N LEU A 216 16.91 -9.20 -22.75
CA LEU A 216 18.24 -8.82 -23.20
C LEU A 216 18.80 -9.83 -24.18
N ASP A 217 18.68 -9.56 -25.48
CA ASP A 217 19.39 -10.28 -26.52
C ASP A 217 20.84 -10.31 -26.02
N GLY A 218 21.37 -11.51 -25.73
CA GLY A 218 22.49 -11.78 -24.81
C GLY A 218 23.84 -11.09 -25.11
N GLN A 219 23.85 -10.05 -25.92
CA GLN A 219 24.98 -9.21 -26.28
C GLN A 219 24.94 -7.78 -25.71
N THR A 220 23.80 -7.22 -25.31
CA THR A 220 23.84 -5.83 -24.78
C THR A 220 23.71 -5.82 -23.27
N ARG A 221 24.83 -5.69 -22.56
CA ARG A 221 24.83 -5.37 -21.12
C ARG A 221 24.08 -4.05 -20.87
N VAL A 222 22.77 -4.09 -20.63
CA VAL A 222 22.06 -3.03 -19.85
C VAL A 222 22.35 -3.26 -18.36
N ARG A 223 23.61 -3.61 -18.02
CA ARG A 223 24.06 -3.93 -16.65
C ARG A 223 24.43 -2.68 -15.84
N SER A 224 24.27 -1.47 -16.40
CA SER A 224 24.85 -0.28 -15.76
C SER A 224 24.13 1.04 -16.00
N ALA A 225 23.28 1.17 -17.03
CA ALA A 225 22.65 2.47 -17.32
C ALA A 225 21.35 2.71 -16.53
N CYS A 226 20.84 1.69 -15.84
CA CYS A 226 19.46 1.65 -15.36
C CYS A 226 19.30 1.20 -13.90
N ALA A 227 20.28 0.48 -13.35
CA ALA A 227 20.37 0.21 -11.92
C ALA A 227 21.35 1.25 -11.34
N GLY A 228 20.90 2.07 -10.39
CA GLY A 228 21.79 2.97 -9.67
C GLY A 228 22.96 2.18 -9.07
N GLU A 229 24.18 2.70 -9.16
CA GLU A 229 25.40 2.00 -8.73
C GLU A 229 25.38 1.52 -7.27
N VAL A 230 24.51 2.11 -6.44
CA VAL A 230 24.43 1.85 -5.01
C VAL A 230 23.69 0.54 -4.69
N GLU A 231 22.63 0.16 -5.42
CA GLU A 231 21.92 -1.12 -5.20
C GLU A 231 22.52 -2.27 -6.01
N ALA A 232 23.25 -1.96 -7.08
CA ALA A 232 23.91 -2.97 -7.92
C ALA A 232 25.05 -3.70 -7.19
N LYS A 233 25.54 -3.20 -6.05
CA LYS A 233 26.69 -3.78 -5.34
C LYS A 233 26.30 -4.96 -4.43
N GLU A 234 25.09 -4.96 -3.85
CA GLU A 234 24.59 -6.07 -3.02
C GLU A 234 23.84 -7.13 -3.84
N ARG A 235 23.25 -6.79 -4.99
CA ARG A 235 22.58 -7.77 -5.89
C ARG A 235 23.49 -8.50 -6.86
N LYS A 236 24.75 -8.11 -6.98
CA LYS A 236 25.71 -8.68 -7.94
C LYS A 236 26.11 -10.13 -7.68
N GLU A 237 25.85 -10.68 -6.49
CA GLU A 237 26.25 -12.05 -6.17
C GLU A 237 25.25 -13.13 -6.60
N THR A 238 23.98 -12.79 -6.89
CA THR A 238 22.97 -13.81 -7.24
C THR A 238 22.70 -13.99 -8.73
N GLY A 239 23.23 -13.12 -9.60
CA GLY A 239 22.99 -13.23 -11.05
C GLY A 239 21.53 -13.01 -11.47
N GLU A 240 20.72 -12.41 -10.60
CA GLU A 240 19.25 -12.35 -10.72
C GLU A 240 18.75 -11.16 -11.57
N ASP A 241 19.58 -10.12 -11.75
CA ASP A 241 19.16 -8.88 -12.45
C ASP A 241 18.86 -9.10 -13.95
N ASP A 242 19.58 -10.01 -14.61
CA ASP A 242 19.31 -10.34 -16.02
C ASP A 242 18.03 -11.20 -16.15
N ALA A 243 17.60 -11.90 -15.10
CA ALA A 243 16.42 -12.75 -15.12
C ALA A 243 15.12 -11.94 -15.18
N TYR A 244 15.13 -10.70 -14.68
CA TYR A 244 13.95 -9.84 -14.53
C TYR A 244 13.16 -9.67 -15.85
N TRP A 245 13.84 -9.34 -16.95
CA TRP A 245 13.21 -9.11 -18.27
C TRP A 245 13.06 -10.39 -19.11
N THR A 246 13.71 -11.48 -18.72
CA THR A 246 13.57 -12.77 -19.41
C THR A 246 12.24 -13.46 -19.10
N ALA A 247 11.55 -13.02 -18.05
CA ALA A 247 10.22 -13.51 -17.66
C ALA A 247 9.07 -12.79 -18.39
N ALA A 248 9.37 -11.89 -19.32
CA ALA A 248 8.36 -11.13 -20.04
C ALA A 248 7.51 -12.03 -20.96
N ASP A 249 6.20 -11.79 -21.00
CA ASP A 249 5.28 -12.49 -21.91
C ASP A 249 5.50 -12.11 -23.38
N ALA A 250 4.71 -12.70 -24.29
CA ALA A 250 4.81 -12.39 -25.72
C ALA A 250 4.59 -10.89 -26.04
N LEU A 251 3.90 -10.16 -25.18
CA LEU A 251 3.65 -8.73 -25.29
C LEU A 251 4.69 -7.89 -24.52
N GLY A 252 5.70 -8.52 -23.91
CA GLY A 252 6.74 -7.87 -23.12
C GLY A 252 6.31 -7.44 -21.72
N TRP A 253 5.17 -7.93 -21.21
CA TRP A 253 4.78 -7.69 -19.82
C TRP A 253 5.50 -8.67 -18.88
N VAL A 254 6.08 -8.12 -17.83
CA VAL A 254 6.60 -8.87 -16.68
C VAL A 254 5.58 -8.73 -15.55
N TYR A 255 5.03 -9.86 -15.08
CA TYR A 255 4.05 -9.88 -13.99
C TYR A 255 4.77 -9.91 -12.66
N CYS A 256 4.23 -9.16 -11.69
CA CYS A 256 4.84 -9.05 -10.38
C CYS A 256 3.81 -9.28 -9.27
N ASP A 257 4.33 -9.55 -8.08
CA ASP A 257 3.51 -9.51 -6.89
C ASP A 257 2.98 -8.10 -6.63
N ARG A 258 2.06 -8.01 -5.68
CA ARG A 258 1.45 -6.75 -5.27
C ARG A 258 2.46 -5.65 -4.92
N ASP A 259 3.57 -6.03 -4.30
CA ASP A 259 4.58 -5.11 -3.76
C ASP A 259 5.73 -4.84 -4.77
N TRP A 260 5.61 -5.30 -6.02
CA TRP A 260 6.58 -5.11 -7.11
C TRP A 260 7.95 -5.76 -6.88
N ASN A 261 8.07 -6.66 -5.91
CA ASN A 261 9.33 -7.25 -5.48
C ASN A 261 9.62 -8.56 -6.22
N ARG A 262 8.59 -9.39 -6.41
CA ARG A 262 8.74 -10.72 -7.01
C ARG A 262 8.31 -10.72 -8.46
N VAL A 263 9.16 -11.26 -9.34
CA VAL A 263 8.83 -11.52 -10.74
C VAL A 263 8.34 -12.94 -10.89
N ASP A 264 7.24 -13.12 -11.62
CA ASP A 264 6.77 -14.44 -11.99
C ASP A 264 6.45 -14.50 -13.50
N LYS A 265 6.63 -15.68 -14.09
CA LYS A 265 6.45 -15.91 -15.54
C LYS A 265 5.00 -16.11 -15.98
N GLU A 266 4.12 -16.47 -15.06
CA GLU A 266 2.75 -16.88 -15.43
C GLU A 266 1.72 -15.82 -15.04
N VAL A 267 0.62 -15.76 -15.79
CA VAL A 267 -0.54 -14.93 -15.46
C VAL A 267 -1.53 -15.79 -14.69
N GLY A 268 -2.06 -15.32 -13.55
CA GLY A 268 -3.38 -15.80 -13.13
C GLY A 268 -3.55 -16.43 -11.74
N TRP A 269 -2.87 -15.94 -10.70
CA TRP A 269 -3.32 -16.20 -9.33
C TRP A 269 -3.43 -14.89 -8.55
N TRP A 270 -4.39 -14.82 -7.63
CA TRP A 270 -4.90 -13.64 -6.89
C TRP A 270 -3.87 -12.65 -6.30
N ASP A 271 -2.59 -12.98 -6.34
CA ASP A 271 -1.48 -12.19 -5.82
C ASP A 271 -0.69 -11.43 -6.91
N ARG A 272 -0.93 -11.73 -8.20
CA ARG A 272 -0.28 -11.06 -9.35
C ARG A 272 -1.11 -9.89 -9.85
N VAL A 273 -1.23 -8.90 -8.99
CA VAL A 273 -2.02 -7.70 -9.26
C VAL A 273 -1.22 -6.59 -9.91
N THR A 274 0.05 -6.80 -10.25
CA THR A 274 0.88 -5.78 -10.91
C THR A 274 1.60 -6.36 -12.12
N ARG A 275 1.87 -5.51 -13.12
CA ARG A 275 2.70 -5.86 -14.27
C ARG A 275 3.45 -4.63 -14.77
N ARG A 276 4.58 -4.87 -15.42
CA ARG A 276 5.40 -3.80 -16.02
C ARG A 276 5.95 -4.18 -17.37
N ARG A 277 6.17 -3.18 -18.23
CA ARG A 277 6.74 -3.34 -19.57
C ARG A 277 7.81 -2.30 -19.81
N GLY A 278 9.02 -2.77 -20.13
CA GLY A 278 10.13 -1.91 -20.51
C GLY A 278 10.00 -1.44 -21.96
N TRP A 279 10.28 -0.16 -22.20
CA TRP A 279 10.37 0.45 -23.51
C TRP A 279 11.76 1.07 -23.67
N VAL A 280 12.43 0.77 -24.79
CA VAL A 280 13.77 1.25 -25.10
C VAL A 280 13.81 2.02 -26.41
N ARG A 281 14.67 3.04 -26.47
CA ARG A 281 14.95 3.82 -27.68
C ARG A 281 16.39 4.34 -27.65
N GLU A 282 17.10 4.26 -28.77
CA GLU A 282 18.47 4.77 -28.87
C GLU A 282 18.52 6.28 -29.17
N VAL A 283 19.37 7.00 -28.45
CA VAL A 283 19.73 8.40 -28.69
C VAL A 283 21.17 8.45 -29.22
N VAL A 284 21.41 9.30 -30.22
CA VAL A 284 22.74 9.65 -30.71
C VAL A 284 23.09 11.05 -30.23
N TRP A 285 24.28 11.16 -29.65
CA TRP A 285 24.88 12.42 -29.25
C TRP A 285 25.83 12.90 -30.36
N ALA A 286 25.66 14.15 -30.77
CA ALA A 286 26.56 14.83 -31.69
C ALA A 286 27.84 15.28 -30.99
#